data_AF-A0AAV7Y090-F1
#
_entry.id   AF-A0AAV7Y090-F1
#
_cell.length_a   1.000
_cell.length_b   1.000
_cell.length_c   1.000
_cell.angle_alpha   90.00
_cell.angle_beta   90.00
_cell.angle_gamma   90.00
#
_symmetry.space_group_name_H-M   'P 1'
#
loop_
_entity.id
_entity.type
_entity.pdbx_description
1 polymer ?
#
loop_
_entity_poly.entity_id
_entity_poly.type
_entity_poly.pdbx_seq_one_letter_code
_entity_poly.pdbx_strand_id
1 'polypeptide(L)'
;MENVAVRLRSSIRRSHLSRYPKLSKDLTRLARVLRQREHRRITITKDGMDNIFYGTVGSLPRRTRCVIFMSKRMKNILRTAKRIFAGGTFKVRPAKPKSSQVFSICVLWRGHIIPICVLLMASRRTPAYVRLFEALWDCGLNPSKIHTDFESPMYKAFQTVFPEAQVLGCVTHNVRRLRDKVKILRLTCYVRDSEWAARIVRCCGAIALLPPGMMRRGLLVLFRQAKAQGVWRSLKEFLLYVKNTSLKDVLSVFLAKHRTNNVSESWNRSLVTRSVKILSHGIFGYSWRATRYPFANF
;
A
#
# COMPACT_ATOMS: atom_id res chain seq x y z
N MET A 1 9.18 -42.66 24.76
CA MET A 1 9.40 -41.25 25.18
C MET A 1 9.01 -40.22 24.10
N GLU A 2 9.28 -40.48 22.82
CA GLU A 2 8.98 -39.56 21.70
C GLU A 2 7.49 -39.17 21.59
N ASN A 3 6.59 -40.13 21.82
CA ASN A 3 5.13 -39.94 21.78
C ASN A 3 4.61 -39.00 22.89
N VAL A 4 5.29 -38.95 24.05
CA VAL A 4 4.97 -38.06 25.17
C VAL A 4 5.40 -36.62 24.87
N ALA A 5 6.60 -36.44 24.30
CA ALA A 5 7.11 -35.12 23.89
C ALA A 5 6.24 -34.48 22.80
N VAL A 6 5.75 -35.27 21.84
CA VAL A 6 4.81 -34.81 20.80
C VAL A 6 3.46 -34.40 21.40
N ARG A 7 2.92 -35.17 22.35
CA ARG A 7 1.67 -34.83 23.06
C ARG A 7 1.81 -33.58 23.93
N LEU A 8 2.93 -33.42 24.64
CA LEU A 8 3.24 -32.24 25.45
C LEU A 8 3.35 -30.98 24.59
N ARG A 9 4.11 -31.02 23.49
CA ARG A 9 4.20 -29.89 22.54
C ARG A 9 2.82 -29.52 21.97
N SER A 10 2.00 -30.52 21.65
CA SER A 10 0.65 -30.32 21.15
C SER A 10 -0.29 -29.73 22.21
N SER A 11 -0.16 -30.14 23.47
CA SER A 11 -0.93 -29.61 24.60
C SER A 11 -0.55 -28.17 24.94
N ILE A 12 0.75 -27.88 25.03
CA ILE A 12 1.30 -26.53 25.24
C ILE A 12 0.83 -25.61 24.10
N ARG A 13 0.91 -26.07 22.85
CA ARG A 13 0.42 -25.31 21.70
C ARG A 13 -1.08 -25.05 21.78
N ARG A 14 -1.91 -26.03 22.16
CA ARG A 14 -3.36 -25.86 22.34
C ARG A 14 -3.70 -24.89 23.47
N SER A 15 -3.01 -24.97 24.59
CA SER A 15 -3.16 -24.05 25.73
C SER A 15 -2.70 -22.62 25.39
N HIS A 16 -1.64 -22.48 24.60
CA HIS A 16 -1.26 -21.17 24.06
C HIS A 16 -2.29 -20.63 23.05
N LEU A 17 -2.83 -21.50 22.20
CA LEU A 17 -3.82 -21.13 21.18
C LEU A 17 -5.18 -20.78 21.77
N SER A 18 -5.60 -21.41 22.87
CA SER A 18 -6.86 -21.10 23.55
C SER A 18 -6.91 -19.69 24.14
N ARG A 19 -5.74 -19.06 24.34
CA ARG A 19 -5.61 -17.66 24.75
C ARG A 19 -5.90 -16.67 23.62
N TYR A 20 -5.93 -17.13 22.38
CA TYR A 20 -6.25 -16.29 21.22
C TYR A 20 -7.73 -16.43 20.86
N PRO A 21 -8.37 -15.35 20.41
CA PRO A 21 -9.75 -15.43 19.96
C PRO A 21 -9.91 -16.40 18.80
N LYS A 22 -11.08 -17.06 18.76
CA LYS A 22 -11.48 -17.83 17.58
C LYS A 22 -11.51 -16.92 16.36
N LEU A 23 -11.04 -17.44 15.22
CA LEU A 23 -11.04 -16.74 13.94
C LEU A 23 -12.42 -16.10 13.65
N SER A 24 -12.44 -14.79 13.51
CA SER A 24 -13.63 -14.06 13.12
C SER A 24 -13.97 -14.32 11.66
N LYS A 25 -15.26 -14.53 11.36
CA LYS A 25 -15.76 -14.72 9.99
C LYS A 25 -15.63 -13.44 9.14
N ASP A 26 -15.85 -12.29 9.75
CA ASP A 26 -15.81 -10.96 9.11
C ASP A 26 -15.17 -9.89 10.01
N LEU A 27 -14.92 -8.72 9.42
CA LEU A 27 -14.28 -7.59 10.08
C LEU A 27 -15.11 -6.99 11.23
N THR A 28 -16.44 -7.13 11.22
CA THR A 28 -17.30 -6.65 12.30
C THR A 28 -17.14 -7.54 13.53
N ARG A 29 -17.13 -8.87 13.35
CA ARG A 29 -16.86 -9.81 14.45
C ARG A 29 -15.43 -9.66 14.97
N LEU A 30 -14.45 -9.45 14.09
CA LEU A 30 -13.08 -9.14 14.52
C LEU A 30 -13.06 -7.91 15.43
N ALA A 31 -13.72 -6.83 15.01
CA ALA A 31 -13.74 -5.61 15.81
C ALA A 31 -14.42 -5.79 17.17
N ARG A 32 -15.46 -6.63 17.25
CA ARG A 32 -16.09 -6.98 18.54
C ARG A 32 -15.09 -7.70 19.45
N VAL A 33 -14.38 -8.67 18.90
CA VAL A 33 -13.32 -9.41 19.61
C VAL A 33 -12.24 -8.47 20.13
N LEU A 34 -11.75 -7.55 19.29
CA LEU A 34 -10.70 -6.59 19.68
C LEU A 34 -11.14 -5.60 20.77
N ARG A 35 -12.44 -5.42 20.99
CA ARG A 35 -12.99 -4.59 22.09
C ARG A 35 -13.10 -5.33 23.42
N GLN A 36 -13.09 -6.66 23.42
CA GLN A 36 -13.27 -7.44 24.64
C GLN A 36 -12.02 -7.36 25.51
N ARG A 37 -12.21 -7.12 26.82
CA ARG A 37 -11.10 -6.99 27.80
C ARG A 37 -10.23 -8.23 27.85
N GLU A 38 -10.81 -9.42 27.68
CA GLU A 38 -10.09 -10.70 27.63
C GLU A 38 -9.04 -10.76 26.50
N HIS A 39 -9.21 -9.97 25.44
CA HIS A 39 -8.31 -9.90 24.29
C HIS A 39 -7.40 -8.66 24.32
N ARG A 40 -7.30 -7.95 25.45
CA ARG A 40 -6.44 -6.76 25.58
C ARG A 40 -4.98 -7.03 25.20
N ARG A 41 -4.46 -8.24 25.46
CA ARG A 41 -3.07 -8.62 25.15
C ARG A 41 -2.70 -8.50 23.67
N ILE A 42 -3.66 -8.61 22.75
CA ILE A 42 -3.42 -8.48 21.30
C ILE A 42 -3.74 -7.08 20.76
N THR A 43 -4.17 -6.16 21.62
CA THR A 43 -4.48 -4.77 21.25
C THR A 43 -3.59 -3.75 21.96
N ILE A 44 -2.85 -4.13 23.00
CA ILE A 44 -1.87 -3.22 23.63
C ILE A 44 -0.60 -3.09 22.79
N THR A 45 0.06 -1.94 22.92
CA THR A 45 1.43 -1.75 22.42
C THR A 45 2.41 -2.61 23.20
N LYS A 46 3.59 -2.85 22.62
CA LYS A 46 4.62 -3.73 23.23
C LYS A 46 5.08 -3.28 24.61
N ASP A 47 5.11 -1.96 24.84
CA ASP A 47 5.41 -1.34 26.13
C ASP A 47 4.22 -1.34 27.10
N GLY A 48 3.05 -1.81 26.68
CA GLY A 48 1.83 -1.85 27.51
C GLY A 48 1.15 -0.49 27.72
N MET A 49 1.71 0.60 27.19
CA MET A 49 1.31 1.97 27.53
C MET A 49 0.14 2.53 26.69
N ASP A 50 -0.18 1.91 25.56
CA ASP A 50 -1.18 2.41 24.62
C ASP A 50 -1.95 1.25 23.98
N ASN A 51 -3.05 1.55 23.28
CA ASN A 51 -3.84 0.56 22.55
C ASN A 51 -3.69 0.82 21.04
N ILE A 52 -3.27 -0.19 20.29
CA ILE A 52 -3.11 -0.10 18.84
C ILE A 52 -4.45 -0.25 18.11
N PHE A 53 -5.46 -0.90 18.68
CA PHE A 53 -6.79 -0.97 18.08
C PHE A 53 -7.53 0.35 18.33
N TYR A 54 -7.62 1.17 17.28
CA TYR A 54 -8.27 2.48 17.35
C TYR A 54 -9.80 2.34 17.30
N GLY A 55 -10.30 1.51 16.39
CA GLY A 55 -11.72 1.35 16.18
C GLY A 55 -12.10 0.85 14.79
N THR A 56 -13.33 1.13 14.39
CA THR A 56 -13.89 0.74 13.11
C THR A 56 -14.71 1.84 12.48
N VAL A 57 -14.77 1.82 11.15
CA VAL A 57 -15.56 2.76 10.34
C VAL A 57 -16.29 2.02 9.23
N GLY A 58 -17.31 2.67 8.65
CA GLY A 58 -18.13 2.09 7.60
C GLY A 58 -19.01 0.92 8.08
N SER A 59 -19.68 0.26 7.14
CA SER A 59 -20.62 -0.83 7.42
C SER A 59 -20.39 -2.04 6.52
N LEU A 60 -20.75 -3.23 7.01
CA LEU A 60 -20.61 -4.47 6.25
C LEU A 60 -21.60 -4.57 5.08
N PRO A 61 -22.89 -4.18 5.22
CA PRO A 61 -23.85 -4.21 4.11
C PRO A 61 -23.40 -3.36 2.92
N ARG A 62 -22.84 -2.16 3.18
CA ARG A 62 -22.28 -1.28 2.14
C ARG A 62 -20.87 -1.69 1.69
N ARG A 63 -20.31 -2.77 2.27
CA ARG A 63 -18.94 -3.25 2.06
C ARG A 63 -17.88 -2.16 2.30
N THR A 64 -18.13 -1.21 3.19
CA THR A 64 -17.21 -0.10 3.54
C THR A 64 -16.49 -0.32 4.87
N ARG A 65 -16.76 -1.43 5.57
CA ARG A 65 -16.16 -1.73 6.87
C ARG A 65 -14.64 -1.72 6.80
N CYS A 66 -14.03 -0.89 7.65
CA CYS A 66 -12.59 -0.89 7.91
C CYS A 66 -12.31 -1.06 9.40
N VAL A 67 -11.24 -1.78 9.73
CA VAL A 67 -10.69 -1.92 11.08
C VAL A 67 -9.39 -1.14 11.13
N ILE A 68 -9.28 -0.22 12.09
CA ILE A 68 -8.20 0.76 12.17
C ILE A 68 -7.27 0.39 13.31
N PHE A 69 -5.99 0.24 12.99
CA PHE A 69 -4.91 0.07 13.95
C PHE A 69 -4.03 1.32 13.98
N MET A 70 -4.18 2.12 15.03
CA MET A 70 -3.47 3.38 15.27
C MET A 70 -3.56 3.70 16.76
N SER A 71 -2.41 3.88 17.41
CA SER A 71 -2.38 4.23 18.83
C SER A 71 -2.62 5.72 19.06
N LYS A 72 -2.85 6.15 20.32
CA LYS A 72 -2.99 7.58 20.65
C LYS A 72 -1.73 8.36 20.28
N ARG A 73 -0.54 7.79 20.55
CA ARG A 73 0.75 8.37 20.13
C ARG A 73 0.85 8.55 18.62
N MET A 74 0.45 7.53 17.85
CA MET A 74 0.44 7.61 16.39
C MET A 74 -0.56 8.65 15.87
N LYS A 75 -1.73 8.78 16.51
CA LYS A 75 -2.73 9.82 16.20
C LYS A 75 -2.15 11.23 16.40
N ASN A 76 -1.39 11.46 17.46
CA ASN A 76 -0.74 12.76 17.70
C ASN A 76 0.26 13.10 16.60
N ILE A 77 1.05 12.12 16.14
CA ILE A 77 1.95 12.30 15.00
C ILE A 77 1.15 12.58 13.72
N LEU A 78 0.09 11.81 13.46
CA LEU A 78 -0.80 11.97 12.30
C LEU A 78 -1.32 13.41 12.17
N ARG A 79 -1.70 14.05 13.27
CA ARG A 79 -2.19 15.44 13.30
C ARG A 79 -1.18 16.47 12.80
N THR A 80 0.11 16.19 12.96
CA THR A 80 1.20 17.07 12.50
C THR A 80 1.60 16.83 11.05
N ALA A 81 1.08 15.77 10.41
CA ALA A 81 1.56 15.32 9.12
C ALA A 81 1.03 16.15 7.95
N LYS A 82 1.94 16.88 7.30
CA LYS A 82 1.64 17.58 6.04
C LYS A 82 1.88 16.73 4.79
N ARG A 83 2.65 15.66 4.90
CA ARG A 83 2.95 14.73 3.81
C ARG A 83 2.69 13.30 4.24
N ILE A 84 1.85 12.61 3.45
CA ILE A 84 1.51 11.21 3.69
C ILE A 84 1.83 10.34 2.48
N PHE A 85 2.05 9.06 2.76
CA PHE A 85 2.27 7.99 1.79
C PHE A 85 1.26 6.90 2.08
N ALA A 86 0.39 6.61 1.12
CA ALA A 86 -0.72 5.70 1.30
C ALA A 86 -0.66 4.58 0.28
N GLY A 87 -0.91 3.34 0.72
CA GLY A 87 -0.81 2.19 -0.17
C GLY A 87 -1.36 0.89 0.42
N GLY A 88 -1.91 0.07 -0.46
CA GLY A 88 -2.47 -1.25 -0.12
C GLY A 88 -1.54 -2.40 -0.46
N THR A 89 -1.62 -3.48 0.30
CA THR A 89 -0.97 -4.76 -0.01
C THR A 89 -1.94 -5.93 0.15
N PHE A 90 -1.81 -6.89 -0.77
CA PHE A 90 -2.68 -8.06 -0.87
C PHE A 90 -2.07 -9.31 -0.25
N LYS A 91 -0.73 -9.39 -0.24
CA LYS A 91 0.01 -10.61 0.10
C LYS A 91 -0.13 -11.01 1.57
N VAL A 92 -0.33 -10.03 2.44
CA VAL A 92 -0.40 -10.21 3.90
C VAL A 92 -1.81 -10.14 4.46
N ARG A 93 -2.82 -10.01 3.59
CA ARG A 93 -4.19 -9.84 4.08
C ARG A 93 -4.69 -11.15 4.72
N PRO A 94 -5.38 -11.09 5.87
CA PRO A 94 -5.96 -12.28 6.46
C PRO A 94 -7.02 -12.88 5.53
N ALA A 95 -6.97 -14.21 5.36
CA ALA A 95 -8.02 -14.97 4.69
C ALA A 95 -9.30 -15.05 5.55
N LYS A 96 -9.12 -15.06 6.88
CA LYS A 96 -10.19 -15.04 7.90
C LYS A 96 -9.77 -14.06 9.00
N PRO A 97 -10.51 -12.95 9.22
CA PRO A 97 -11.70 -12.53 8.48
C PRO A 97 -11.34 -12.12 7.05
N LYS A 98 -12.25 -12.37 6.09
CA LYS A 98 -12.03 -12.03 4.69
C LYS A 98 -11.85 -10.52 4.56
N SER A 99 -10.66 -10.11 4.16
CA SER A 99 -10.30 -8.72 3.86
C SER A 99 -9.93 -8.59 2.39
N SER A 100 -10.17 -7.41 1.81
CA SER A 100 -9.78 -7.12 0.43
C SER A 100 -8.29 -6.77 0.32
N GLN A 101 -7.77 -6.10 1.35
CA GLN A 101 -6.38 -5.67 1.47
C GLN A 101 -6.03 -5.29 2.91
N VAL A 102 -4.71 -5.23 3.18
CA VAL A 102 -4.16 -4.41 4.26
C VAL A 102 -3.77 -3.06 3.66
N PHE A 103 -4.22 -1.97 4.26
CA PHE A 103 -3.92 -0.61 3.82
C PHE A 103 -3.07 0.09 4.87
N SER A 104 -2.06 0.84 4.44
CA SER A 104 -1.16 1.54 5.35
C SER A 104 -1.09 3.02 4.98
N ILE A 105 -1.05 3.88 6.00
CA ILE A 105 -0.67 5.28 5.88
C ILE A 105 0.64 5.45 6.62
N CYS A 106 1.62 6.01 5.93
CA CYS A 106 2.88 6.45 6.49
C CYS A 106 2.96 7.97 6.39
N VAL A 107 3.69 8.61 7.30
CA VAL A 107 3.89 10.06 7.33
C VAL A 107 5.37 10.37 7.29
N LEU A 108 5.73 11.52 6.73
CA LEU A 108 7.07 12.08 6.91
C LEU A 108 7.11 12.81 8.26
N TRP A 109 7.87 12.28 9.21
CA TRP A 109 8.05 12.84 10.55
C TRP A 109 9.54 12.89 10.89
N ARG A 110 10.04 14.10 11.19
CA ARG A 110 11.47 14.37 11.51
C ARG A 110 12.45 13.75 10.49
N GLY A 111 12.15 13.89 9.19
CA GLY A 111 12.99 13.34 8.12
C GLY A 111 12.83 11.84 7.85
N HIS A 112 12.13 11.11 8.73
CA HIS A 112 11.86 9.69 8.56
C HIS A 112 10.43 9.44 8.11
N ILE A 113 10.22 8.39 7.30
CA ILE A 113 8.89 7.97 6.93
C ILE A 113 8.50 6.79 7.82
N ILE A 114 7.44 6.97 8.59
CA ILE A 114 7.00 5.99 9.59
C ILE A 114 5.53 5.58 9.36
N PRO A 115 5.18 4.29 9.51
CA PRO A 115 3.80 3.86 9.47
C PRO A 115 3.08 4.33 10.73
N ILE A 116 1.96 4.99 10.55
CA ILE A 116 1.15 5.57 11.64
C ILE A 116 -0.26 5.01 11.69
N CYS A 117 -0.74 4.40 10.60
CA CYS A 117 -2.03 3.76 10.57
C CYS A 117 -1.94 2.51 9.68
N VAL A 118 -2.37 1.36 10.22
CA VAL A 118 -2.51 0.11 9.46
C VAL A 118 -3.97 -0.33 9.54
N LEU A 119 -4.52 -0.80 8.43
CA LEU A 119 -5.95 -1.02 8.31
C LEU A 119 -6.28 -2.32 7.59
N LEU A 120 -7.37 -2.95 8.03
CA LEU A 120 -8.02 -4.03 7.28
C LEU A 120 -9.27 -3.49 6.61
N MET A 121 -9.37 -3.63 5.29
CA MET A 121 -10.48 -3.08 4.52
C MET A 121 -11.35 -4.19 3.90
N ALA A 122 -12.68 -4.07 4.02
CA ALA A 122 -13.63 -4.96 3.37
C ALA A 122 -13.68 -4.79 1.85
N SER A 123 -13.34 -3.60 1.33
CA SER A 123 -13.44 -3.25 -0.08
C SER A 123 -12.40 -2.20 -0.48
N ARG A 124 -12.11 -2.15 -1.79
CA ARG A 124 -11.24 -1.16 -2.46
C ARG A 124 -12.01 -0.20 -3.34
N ARG A 125 -13.32 -0.08 -3.11
CA ARG A 125 -14.18 0.85 -3.84
C ARG A 125 -14.10 2.23 -3.20
N THR A 126 -14.34 3.28 -3.99
CA THR A 126 -14.28 4.69 -3.55
C THR A 126 -15.05 4.93 -2.26
N PRO A 127 -16.28 4.42 -2.06
CA PRO A 127 -17.02 4.67 -0.82
C PRO A 127 -16.32 4.11 0.43
N ALA A 128 -15.57 3.02 0.33
CA ALA A 128 -14.83 2.46 1.47
C ALA A 128 -13.65 3.36 1.84
N TYR A 129 -12.93 3.89 0.84
CA TYR A 129 -11.85 4.84 1.06
C TYR A 129 -12.36 6.18 1.59
N VAL A 130 -13.47 6.71 1.08
CA VAL A 130 -14.08 7.95 1.57
C VAL A 130 -14.41 7.84 3.06
N ARG A 131 -15.13 6.79 3.48
CA ARG A 131 -15.45 6.57 4.90
C ARG A 131 -14.21 6.43 5.78
N LEU A 132 -13.14 5.87 5.24
CA LEU A 132 -11.88 5.78 5.94
C LEU A 132 -11.23 7.16 6.10
N PHE A 133 -11.13 7.91 5.01
CA PHE A 133 -10.46 9.20 5.00
C PHE A 133 -11.21 10.24 5.82
N GLU A 134 -12.55 10.26 5.79
CA GLU A 134 -13.39 11.07 6.68
C GLU A 134 -13.04 10.81 8.15
N ALA A 135 -12.96 9.54 8.55
CA ALA A 135 -12.64 9.22 9.94
C ALA A 135 -11.20 9.60 10.34
N LEU A 136 -10.26 9.61 9.39
CA LEU A 136 -8.91 10.10 9.65
C LEU A 136 -8.85 11.63 9.67
N TRP A 137 -9.65 12.30 8.87
CA TRP A 137 -9.88 13.74 8.93
C TRP A 137 -10.40 14.13 10.33
N ASP A 138 -11.41 13.42 10.85
CA ASP A 138 -11.93 13.62 12.21
C ASP A 138 -10.87 13.36 13.29
N CYS A 139 -9.85 12.54 12.99
CA CYS A 139 -8.70 12.35 13.88
C CYS A 139 -7.71 13.52 13.85
N GLY A 140 -7.87 14.44 12.90
CA GLY A 140 -7.04 15.63 12.66
C GLY A 140 -6.02 15.47 11.53
N LEU A 141 -6.18 14.49 10.64
CA LEU A 141 -5.33 14.39 9.44
C LEU A 141 -5.67 15.55 8.50
N ASN A 142 -4.69 16.40 8.17
CA ASN A 142 -4.85 17.46 7.18
C ASN A 142 -3.56 17.64 6.33
N PRO A 143 -3.33 16.77 5.33
CA PRO A 143 -2.12 16.73 4.53
C PRO A 143 -2.19 17.74 3.38
N SER A 144 -1.07 18.39 3.07
CA SER A 144 -0.95 19.19 1.84
C SER A 144 -0.43 18.37 0.66
N LYS A 145 0.26 17.24 0.91
CA LYS A 145 0.79 16.33 -0.11
C LYS A 145 0.48 14.87 0.20
N ILE A 146 -0.13 14.18 -0.76
CA ILE A 146 -0.54 12.78 -0.63
C ILE A 146 0.16 11.97 -1.73
N HIS A 147 1.09 11.11 -1.35
CA HIS A 147 1.72 10.16 -2.26
C HIS A 147 0.95 8.85 -2.27
N THR A 148 0.45 8.45 -3.43
CA THR A 148 -0.38 7.25 -3.54
C THR A 148 -0.17 6.55 -4.88
N ASP A 149 -0.56 5.28 -4.94
CA ASP A 149 -0.61 4.56 -6.20
C ASP A 149 -1.83 5.01 -7.01
N PHE A 150 -1.74 4.93 -8.35
CA PHE A 150 -2.81 5.35 -9.27
C PHE A 150 -4.06 4.43 -9.27
N GLU A 151 -4.43 3.83 -8.14
CA GLU A 151 -5.70 3.12 -8.04
C GLU A 151 -6.84 4.15 -8.09
N SER A 152 -7.61 4.13 -9.18
CA SER A 152 -8.71 5.08 -9.43
C SER A 152 -9.63 5.31 -8.22
N PRO A 153 -10.05 4.28 -7.45
CA PRO A 153 -10.95 4.47 -6.33
C PRO A 153 -10.33 5.23 -5.14
N MET A 154 -9.06 4.94 -4.84
CA MET A 154 -8.33 5.60 -3.75
C MET A 154 -8.04 7.06 -4.09
N TYR A 155 -7.58 7.31 -5.33
CA TYR A 155 -7.37 8.65 -5.83
C TYR A 155 -8.62 9.52 -5.73
N LYS A 156 -9.76 9.02 -6.24
CA LYS A 156 -11.04 9.73 -6.17
C LYS A 156 -11.43 10.05 -4.72
N ALA A 157 -11.25 9.11 -3.80
CA ALA A 157 -11.57 9.32 -2.40
C ALA A 157 -10.68 10.40 -1.74
N PHE A 158 -9.39 10.45 -2.09
CA PHE A 158 -8.53 11.54 -1.62
C PHE A 158 -8.97 12.89 -2.14
N GLN A 159 -9.34 13.00 -3.42
CA GLN A 159 -9.90 14.26 -3.96
C GLN A 159 -11.21 14.66 -3.29
N THR A 160 -12.06 13.68 -2.95
CA THR A 160 -13.34 13.96 -2.27
C THR A 160 -13.13 14.49 -0.86
N VAL A 161 -12.20 13.91 -0.09
CA VAL A 161 -12.03 14.24 1.34
C VAL A 161 -10.99 15.33 1.58
N PHE A 162 -9.97 15.43 0.74
CA PHE A 162 -8.88 16.41 0.84
C PHE A 162 -8.73 17.17 -0.48
N PRO A 163 -9.72 17.98 -0.89
CA PRO A 163 -9.72 18.65 -2.19
C PRO A 163 -8.54 19.61 -2.40
N GLU A 164 -8.05 20.22 -1.32
CA GLU A 164 -6.90 21.14 -1.33
C GLU A 164 -5.54 20.42 -1.38
N ALA A 165 -5.51 19.12 -1.09
CA ALA A 165 -4.27 18.37 -1.03
C ALA A 165 -3.77 18.03 -2.44
N GLN A 166 -2.47 18.22 -2.68
CA GLN A 166 -1.84 17.76 -3.90
C GLN A 166 -1.68 16.23 -3.85
N VAL A 167 -2.50 15.51 -4.61
CA VAL A 167 -2.39 14.06 -4.75
C VAL A 167 -1.39 13.72 -5.86
N LEU A 168 -0.28 13.11 -5.47
CA LEU A 168 0.83 12.76 -6.32
C LEU A 168 0.88 11.27 -6.56
N GLY A 169 1.04 10.91 -7.82
CA GLY A 169 1.29 9.56 -8.25
C GLY A 169 2.65 8.99 -7.83
N CYS A 170 2.84 7.71 -8.15
CA CYS A 170 4.09 6.99 -7.90
C CYS A 170 4.74 6.56 -9.23
N VAL A 171 5.93 7.10 -9.54
CA VAL A 171 6.63 6.79 -10.81
C VAL A 171 6.99 5.31 -10.92
N THR A 172 7.39 4.65 -9.84
CA THR A 172 7.76 3.24 -9.88
C THR A 172 6.57 2.35 -10.21
N HIS A 173 5.39 2.69 -9.68
CA HIS A 173 4.15 2.03 -10.07
C HIS A 173 3.73 2.34 -11.51
N ASN A 174 3.98 3.54 -12.02
CA ASN A 174 3.75 3.85 -13.43
C ASN A 174 4.65 3.01 -14.34
N VAL A 175 5.96 3.01 -14.08
CA VAL A 175 6.96 2.25 -14.85
C VAL A 175 6.65 0.74 -14.80
N ARG A 176 6.26 0.21 -13.63
CA ARG A 176 5.81 -1.20 -13.52
C ARG A 176 4.61 -1.47 -14.43
N ARG A 177 3.57 -0.63 -14.40
CA ARG A 177 2.39 -0.77 -15.27
C ARG A 177 2.75 -0.76 -16.75
N LEU A 178 3.62 0.17 -17.18
CA LEU A 178 4.08 0.24 -18.56
C LEU A 178 4.83 -1.03 -18.97
N ARG A 179 5.74 -1.52 -18.13
CA ARG A 179 6.45 -2.79 -18.37
C ARG A 179 5.51 -3.98 -18.43
N ASP A 180 4.50 -4.03 -17.56
CA ASP A 180 3.53 -5.11 -17.56
C ASP A 180 2.66 -5.05 -18.83
N LYS A 181 2.31 -3.85 -19.34
CA LYS A 181 1.64 -3.70 -20.65
C LYS A 181 2.54 -4.15 -21.80
N VAL A 182 3.85 -3.86 -21.79
CA VAL A 182 4.80 -4.41 -22.79
C VAL A 182 4.74 -5.94 -22.83
N LYS A 183 4.70 -6.60 -21.66
CA LYS A 183 4.58 -8.06 -21.58
C LYS A 183 3.23 -8.57 -22.12
N ILE A 184 2.13 -7.93 -21.74
CA ILE A 184 0.78 -8.29 -22.21
C ILE A 184 0.70 -8.21 -23.74
N LEU A 185 1.33 -7.21 -24.33
CA LEU A 185 1.40 -7.02 -25.79
C LEU A 185 2.45 -7.91 -26.47
N ARG A 186 3.13 -8.79 -25.72
CA ARG A 186 4.20 -9.65 -26.23
C ARG A 186 5.35 -8.88 -26.90
N LEU A 187 5.56 -7.62 -26.51
CA LEU A 187 6.59 -6.75 -27.06
C LEU A 187 7.97 -6.94 -26.40
N THR A 188 8.11 -7.86 -25.43
CA THR A 188 9.32 -8.01 -24.62
C THR A 188 10.58 -8.23 -25.47
N CYS A 189 10.57 -9.18 -26.42
CA CYS A 189 11.73 -9.44 -27.28
C CYS A 189 11.98 -8.25 -28.21
N TYR A 190 10.93 -7.72 -28.85
CA TYR A 190 11.06 -6.55 -29.73
C TYR A 190 11.67 -5.33 -29.02
N VAL A 191 11.25 -5.04 -27.79
CA VAL A 191 11.79 -3.93 -26.98
C VAL A 191 13.22 -4.21 -26.53
N ARG A 192 13.63 -5.46 -26.37
CA ARG A 192 15.01 -5.85 -26.06
C ARG A 192 15.92 -5.69 -27.29
N ASP A 193 15.42 -6.11 -28.45
CA ASP A 193 16.23 -6.27 -29.66
C ASP A 193 16.26 -4.99 -30.53
N SER A 194 15.30 -4.07 -30.35
CA SER A 194 15.26 -2.75 -31.02
C SER A 194 15.63 -1.61 -30.06
N GLU A 195 16.76 -0.94 -30.31
CA GLU A 195 17.22 0.21 -29.51
C GLU A 195 16.17 1.33 -29.45
N TRP A 196 15.56 1.67 -30.59
CA TRP A 196 14.53 2.69 -30.68
C TRP A 196 13.27 2.30 -29.93
N ALA A 197 12.83 1.04 -30.02
CA ALA A 197 11.68 0.58 -29.25
C ALA A 197 11.96 0.68 -27.73
N ALA A 198 13.15 0.28 -27.31
CA ALA A 198 13.61 0.41 -25.92
C ALA A 198 13.62 1.87 -25.46
N ARG A 199 14.16 2.79 -26.28
CA ARG A 199 14.22 4.22 -25.99
C ARG A 199 12.82 4.81 -25.84
N ILE A 200 11.91 4.54 -26.78
CA ILE A 200 10.53 5.03 -26.70
C ILE A 200 9.83 4.55 -25.44
N VAL A 201 9.91 3.26 -25.10
CA VAL A 201 9.29 2.69 -23.89
C VAL A 201 9.87 3.32 -22.61
N ARG A 202 11.20 3.50 -22.53
CA ARG A 202 11.85 4.17 -21.40
C ARG A 202 11.40 5.62 -21.27
N CYS A 203 11.35 6.36 -22.37
CA CYS A 203 10.87 7.75 -22.38
C CYS A 203 9.40 7.85 -21.97
N CYS A 204 8.54 6.90 -22.34
CA CYS A 204 7.17 6.84 -21.83
C CYS A 204 7.12 6.74 -20.30
N GLY A 205 8.04 5.99 -19.68
CA GLY A 205 8.20 5.94 -18.23
C GLY A 205 8.65 7.27 -17.61
N ALA A 206 9.41 8.07 -18.36
CA ALA A 206 9.92 9.37 -17.95
C ALA A 206 8.93 10.53 -18.16
N ILE A 207 7.79 10.34 -18.86
CA ILE A 207 6.78 11.40 -19.05
C ILE A 207 6.31 12.00 -17.73
N ALA A 208 6.21 11.17 -16.68
CA ALA A 208 5.87 11.60 -15.32
C ALA A 208 6.85 12.64 -14.74
N LEU A 209 8.06 12.75 -15.27
CA LEU A 209 9.08 13.70 -14.82
C LEU A 209 8.94 15.07 -15.49
N LEU A 210 8.08 15.22 -16.51
CA LEU A 210 7.85 16.49 -17.18
C LEU A 210 6.86 17.35 -16.37
N PRO A 211 6.95 18.69 -16.48
CA PRO A 211 5.90 19.58 -16.01
C PRO A 211 4.52 19.13 -16.53
N PRO A 212 3.43 19.25 -15.75
CA PRO A 212 2.10 18.78 -16.16
C PRO A 212 1.70 19.24 -17.57
N GLY A 213 1.86 20.55 -17.86
CA GLY A 213 1.56 21.13 -19.18
C GLY A 213 2.45 20.63 -20.32
N MET A 214 3.60 20.03 -20.04
CA MET A 214 4.51 19.48 -21.05
C MET A 214 4.34 17.98 -21.30
N MET A 215 3.63 17.25 -20.43
CA MET A 215 3.48 15.79 -20.56
C MET A 215 2.85 15.38 -21.89
N ARG A 216 1.80 16.09 -22.32
CA ARG A 216 1.13 15.86 -23.61
C ARG A 216 2.06 16.11 -24.78
N ARG A 217 2.83 17.20 -24.75
CA ARG A 217 3.82 17.54 -25.78
C ARG A 217 4.93 16.50 -25.84
N GLY A 218 5.45 16.07 -24.69
CA GLY A 218 6.44 14.99 -24.59
C GLY A 218 5.96 13.70 -25.26
N LEU A 219 4.71 13.30 -25.01
CA LEU A 219 4.15 12.11 -25.66
C LEU A 219 4.00 12.27 -27.18
N LEU A 220 3.60 13.44 -27.68
CA LEU A 220 3.51 13.72 -29.12
C LEU A 220 4.88 13.64 -29.80
N VAL A 221 5.95 14.08 -29.13
CA VAL A 221 7.32 13.91 -29.62
C VAL A 221 7.66 12.42 -29.74
N LEU A 222 7.30 11.59 -28.75
CA LEU A 222 7.52 10.14 -28.85
C LEU A 222 6.73 9.50 -29.99
N PHE A 223 5.52 9.99 -30.29
CA PHE A 223 4.73 9.49 -31.43
C PHE A 223 5.42 9.80 -32.75
N ARG A 224 5.95 11.02 -32.91
CA ARG A 224 6.71 11.41 -34.12
C ARG A 224 7.98 10.60 -34.27
N GLN A 225 8.75 10.44 -33.19
CA GLN A 225 9.96 9.63 -33.19
C GLN A 225 9.68 8.15 -33.50
N ALA A 226 8.61 7.58 -32.94
CA ALA A 226 8.23 6.21 -33.25
C ALA A 226 7.90 6.01 -34.75
N LYS A 227 7.29 7.00 -35.41
CA LYS A 227 7.00 6.96 -36.85
C LYS A 227 8.28 7.11 -37.68
N ALA A 228 9.09 8.12 -37.36
CA ALA A 228 10.34 8.39 -38.07
C ALA A 228 11.31 7.19 -38.04
N GLN A 229 11.34 6.47 -36.93
CA GLN A 229 12.24 5.32 -36.72
C GLN A 229 11.61 3.98 -37.09
N GLY A 230 10.46 3.96 -37.77
CA GLY A 230 9.80 2.73 -38.23
C GLY A 230 9.21 1.82 -37.13
N VAL A 231 9.32 2.18 -35.85
CA VAL A 231 8.83 1.36 -34.72
C VAL A 231 7.35 1.59 -34.38
N TRP A 232 6.69 2.56 -35.04
CA TRP A 232 5.29 2.93 -34.76
C TRP A 232 4.32 1.77 -34.93
N ARG A 233 4.42 0.98 -36.02
CA ARG A 233 3.47 -0.10 -36.30
C ARG A 233 3.44 -1.12 -35.15
N SER A 234 4.61 -1.48 -34.64
CA SER A 234 4.79 -2.41 -33.52
C SER A 234 4.39 -1.82 -32.17
N LEU A 235 4.64 -0.52 -31.94
CA LEU A 235 4.38 0.13 -30.65
C LEU A 235 3.03 0.86 -30.57
N LYS A 236 2.24 0.92 -31.65
CA LYS A 236 1.00 1.72 -31.73
C LYS A 236 0.07 1.47 -30.56
N GLU A 237 -0.22 0.20 -30.25
CA GLU A 237 -1.14 -0.13 -29.16
C GLU A 237 -0.59 0.27 -27.79
N PHE A 238 0.72 0.07 -27.56
CA PHE A 238 1.39 0.51 -26.33
C PHE A 238 1.32 2.04 -26.17
N LEU A 239 1.66 2.78 -27.22
CA LEU A 239 1.68 4.25 -27.20
C LEU A 239 0.28 4.86 -26.98
N LEU A 240 -0.75 4.26 -27.58
CA LEU A 240 -2.14 4.65 -27.33
C LEU A 240 -2.57 4.34 -25.89
N TYR A 241 -2.13 3.20 -25.33
CA TYR A 241 -2.32 2.92 -23.90
C TYR A 241 -1.66 3.99 -23.01
N VAL A 242 -0.42 4.40 -23.31
CA VAL A 242 0.27 5.47 -22.55
C VAL A 242 -0.53 6.77 -22.63
N LYS A 243 -1.00 7.15 -23.83
CA LYS A 243 -1.83 8.34 -24.01
C LYS A 243 -3.06 8.35 -23.11
N ASN A 244 -3.76 7.23 -23.02
CA ASN A 244 -5.03 7.13 -22.28
C ASN A 244 -4.85 7.00 -20.77
N THR A 245 -3.65 6.60 -20.30
CA THR A 245 -3.41 6.31 -18.88
C THR A 245 -2.44 7.26 -18.20
N SER A 246 -1.51 7.86 -18.95
CA SER A 246 -0.37 8.63 -18.43
C SER A 246 -0.48 10.14 -18.62
N LEU A 247 -1.58 10.66 -19.19
CA LEU A 247 -1.82 12.10 -19.39
C LEU A 247 -2.70 12.74 -18.30
N LYS A 248 -2.73 12.16 -17.10
CA LYS A 248 -3.41 12.79 -15.96
C LYS A 248 -2.40 13.67 -15.24
N ASP A 249 -2.72 14.93 -14.95
CA ASP A 249 -1.80 15.87 -14.28
C ASP A 249 -1.23 15.33 -12.96
N VAL A 250 -2.02 14.51 -12.28
CA VAL A 250 -1.72 13.69 -11.10
C VAL A 250 -0.45 12.83 -11.24
N LEU A 251 -0.12 12.44 -12.47
CA LEU A 251 1.01 11.58 -12.78
C LEU A 251 2.32 12.37 -12.89
N SER A 252 2.26 13.69 -13.05
CA SER A 252 3.45 14.52 -12.96
C SER A 252 3.99 14.50 -11.53
N VAL A 253 5.26 14.16 -11.41
CA VAL A 253 6.07 14.30 -10.20
C VAL A 253 7.18 15.33 -10.42
N PHE A 254 6.99 16.25 -11.37
CA PHE A 254 7.96 17.29 -11.68
C PHE A 254 8.31 18.09 -10.41
N LEU A 255 9.62 18.24 -10.16
CA LEU A 255 10.18 18.86 -8.95
C LEU A 255 9.76 18.22 -7.61
N ALA A 256 9.07 17.08 -7.61
CA ALA A 256 8.73 16.41 -6.37
C ALA A 256 9.98 15.82 -5.72
N LYS A 257 10.25 16.21 -4.47
CA LYS A 257 11.32 15.64 -3.63
C LYS A 257 11.14 14.14 -3.40
N HIS A 258 9.89 13.68 -3.28
CA HIS A 258 9.53 12.27 -3.22
C HIS A 258 8.71 11.89 -4.45
N ARG A 259 9.26 11.04 -5.30
CA ARG A 259 8.67 10.62 -6.59
C ARG A 259 8.11 9.20 -6.56
N THR A 260 8.33 8.49 -5.45
CA THR A 260 7.97 7.09 -5.30
C THR A 260 7.22 6.89 -4.00
N ASN A 261 6.33 5.90 -4.02
CA ASN A 261 5.71 5.32 -2.84
C ASN A 261 6.51 4.08 -2.36
N ASN A 262 7.77 3.95 -2.79
CA ASN A 262 8.62 2.79 -2.47
C ASN A 262 8.77 2.59 -0.97
N VAL A 263 8.55 3.63 -0.17
CA VAL A 263 8.64 3.55 1.28
C VAL A 263 7.42 2.84 1.86
N SER A 264 6.21 3.14 1.36
CA SER A 264 5.02 2.33 1.66
C SER A 264 5.19 0.91 1.12
N GLU A 265 5.78 0.71 -0.07
CA GLU A 265 6.11 -0.64 -0.55
C GLU A 265 7.17 -1.35 0.31
N SER A 266 8.16 -0.63 0.85
CA SER A 266 9.20 -1.17 1.74
C SER A 266 8.57 -1.60 3.06
N TRP A 267 7.70 -0.77 3.63
CA TRP A 267 6.87 -1.13 4.77
C TRP A 267 5.99 -2.36 4.46
N ASN A 268 5.26 -2.35 3.35
CA ASN A 268 4.42 -3.48 2.93
C ASN A 268 5.22 -4.75 2.68
N ARG A 269 6.46 -4.64 2.15
CA ARG A 269 7.41 -5.75 2.05
C ARG A 269 7.87 -6.22 3.42
N SER A 270 8.16 -5.30 4.35
CA SER A 270 8.49 -5.66 5.73
C SER A 270 7.35 -6.42 6.39
N LEU A 271 6.09 -6.09 6.10
CA LEU A 271 4.94 -6.89 6.54
C LEU A 271 5.00 -8.30 5.95
N VAL A 272 5.38 -8.47 4.68
CA VAL A 272 5.54 -9.80 4.04
C VAL A 272 6.71 -10.57 4.64
N THR A 273 7.89 -9.96 4.76
CA THR A 273 9.11 -10.62 5.25
C THR A 273 9.07 -10.90 6.75
N ARG A 274 8.41 -10.04 7.52
CA ARG A 274 8.12 -10.23 8.96
C ARG A 274 6.82 -10.98 9.21
N SER A 275 6.05 -11.32 8.16
CA SER A 275 5.04 -12.37 8.27
C SER A 275 5.78 -13.69 8.46
N VAL A 276 6.10 -13.94 9.72
CA VAL A 276 6.25 -15.28 10.29
C VAL A 276 5.24 -16.18 9.59
N LYS A 277 5.68 -17.38 9.17
CA LYS A 277 4.82 -18.48 8.69
C LYS A 277 3.45 -18.32 9.34
N ILE A 278 2.38 -18.31 8.54
CA ILE A 278 1.02 -18.47 9.03
C ILE A 278 1.02 -19.79 9.82
N LEU A 279 1.40 -19.72 11.10
CA LEU A 279 1.08 -20.74 12.07
C LEU A 279 -0.42 -20.69 12.04
N SER A 280 -0.99 -21.80 11.58
CA SER A 280 -2.42 -22.00 11.39
C SER A 280 -3.22 -21.08 12.31
N HIS A 281 -4.06 -20.23 11.70
CA HIS A 281 -5.04 -19.30 12.32
C HIS A 281 -4.72 -17.79 12.40
N GLY A 282 -4.10 -17.20 11.37
CA GLY A 282 -4.62 -15.95 10.77
C GLY A 282 -4.55 -14.61 11.55
N ILE A 283 -3.71 -14.45 12.58
CA ILE A 283 -3.42 -13.15 13.20
C ILE A 283 -1.91 -12.96 13.31
N PHE A 284 -1.43 -11.77 12.95
CA PHE A 284 -0.01 -11.39 12.92
C PHE A 284 0.67 -11.59 14.27
N GLY A 285 1.60 -12.55 14.34
CA GLY A 285 2.58 -12.66 15.43
C GLY A 285 3.92 -12.10 14.96
N TYR A 286 4.44 -11.07 15.64
CA TYR A 286 5.80 -10.59 15.42
C TYR A 286 6.77 -11.52 16.14
N SER A 287 7.61 -12.27 15.43
CA SER A 287 8.87 -12.77 15.98
C SER A 287 10.02 -12.08 15.26
N TRP A 288 10.88 -11.42 16.03
CA TRP A 288 12.17 -10.96 15.54
C TRP A 288 13.05 -12.20 15.38
N ARG A 289 13.36 -12.59 14.13
CA ARG A 289 14.63 -13.27 13.87
C ARG A 289 15.63 -12.18 13.55
N ALA A 290 16.59 -11.98 14.45
CA ALA A 290 17.80 -11.26 14.14
C ALA A 290 18.45 -11.95 12.93
N THR A 291 18.34 -11.33 11.76
CA THR A 291 19.31 -11.56 10.69
C THR A 291 20.60 -10.94 11.16
N ARG A 292 21.51 -11.79 11.65
CA ARG A 292 22.94 -11.47 11.76
C ARG A 292 23.37 -10.91 10.40
N TYR A 293 23.62 -9.61 10.34
CA TYR A 293 24.61 -9.05 9.44
C TYR A 293 25.81 -8.70 10.32
N PRO A 294 27.02 -9.15 9.96
CA PRO A 294 28.21 -8.74 10.68
C PRO A 294 28.44 -7.27 10.36
N PHE A 295 28.25 -6.40 11.34
CA PHE A 295 28.93 -5.12 11.31
C PHE A 295 30.39 -5.42 11.65
N ALA A 296 31.23 -5.32 10.62
CA ALA A 296 32.63 -5.09 10.81
C ALA A 296 32.80 -3.73 11.51
N ASN A 297 33.64 -3.77 12.55
CA ASN A 297 34.18 -2.69 13.36
C ASN A 297 34.21 -1.30 12.69
N PHE A 298 33.58 -0.33 13.36
CA PHE A 298 34.27 0.77 14.02
C PHE A 298 33.61 1.01 15.37
#